data_AF-A0A7J3MNL5-F1
#
_entry.id   AF-A0A7J3MNL5-F1
#
_cell.length_a   1.000
_cell.length_b   1.000
_cell.length_c   1.000
_cell.angle_alpha   90.00
_cell.angle_beta   90.00
_cell.angle_gamma   90.00
#
_symmetry.space_group_name_H-M   'P 1'
#
loop_
_entity.id
_entity.type
_entity.pdbx_description
1 polymer ?
#
loop_
_entity_poly.entity_id
_entity_poly.type
_entity_poly.pdbx_seq_one_letter_code
_entity_poly.pdbx_strand_id
1 'polypeptide(L)' 'MPVYYCPDCGGELKYELNTKLYVCKACGRVYEFEELKTTRERFLKSVMESDEEKRKKQRREVVKWWLDKKSEGE' A
#
# COMPACT_ATOMS: atom_id res chain seq x y z
N MET A 1 -9.35 3.56 19.34
CA MET A 1 -7.94 3.48 18.90
C MET A 1 -7.90 2.72 17.59
N PRO A 2 -7.15 3.18 16.57
CA PRO A 2 -6.99 2.41 15.33
C PRO A 2 -6.31 1.07 15.61
N VAL A 3 -6.82 0.02 14.99
CA VAL A 3 -6.23 -1.33 15.06
C VAL A 3 -5.03 -1.36 14.11
N TYR A 4 -3.87 -1.78 14.62
CA TYR A 4 -2.66 -1.98 13.83
C TYR A 4 -2.51 -3.46 13.50
N TYR A 5 -2.01 -3.75 12.30
CA TYR A 5 -1.77 -5.11 11.84
C TYR A 5 -0.28 -5.32 11.64
N CYS A 6 0.18 -6.53 11.98
CA CYS A 6 1.55 -6.95 11.80
C CYS A 6 1.88 -6.99 10.30
N PRO A 7 2.93 -6.29 9.84
CA PRO A 7 3.32 -6.29 8.43
C PRO A 7 3.81 -7.66 7.94
N ASP A 8 4.29 -8.53 8.84
CA ASP A 8 4.84 -9.85 8.48
C ASP A 8 3.77 -10.95 8.38
N CYS A 9 2.76 -10.95 9.26
CA CYS A 9 1.77 -12.03 9.35
C CYS A 9 0.31 -11.59 9.23
N GLY A 10 0.03 -10.28 9.19
CA GLY A 10 -1.32 -9.73 9.15
C GLY A 10 -2.11 -9.82 10.46
N GLY A 11 -1.53 -10.38 11.53
CA GLY A 11 -2.17 -10.49 12.83
C GLY A 11 -2.34 -9.16 13.56
N GLU A 12 -3.31 -9.09 14.48
CA GLU A 12 -3.57 -7.88 15.27
C GLU A 12 -2.39 -7.56 16.22
N LEU A 13 -2.00 -6.29 16.25
CA LEU A 13 -1.03 -5.73 17.18
C LEU A 13 -1.75 -5.13 18.40
N LYS A 14 -1.26 -5.50 19.59
CA LYS A 14 -1.70 -4.93 20.87
C LYS A 14 -0.69 -3.90 21.34
N TYR A 15 -1.17 -2.71 21.72
CA TYR A 15 -0.32 -1.69 22.35
C TYR A 15 -0.14 -1.99 23.83
N GLU A 16 1.11 -2.08 24.28
CA GLU A 16 1.48 -2.26 25.67
C GLU A 16 1.92 -0.91 26.27
N LEU A 17 1.15 -0.41 27.24
CA LEU A 17 1.35 0.94 27.82
C LEU A 17 2.68 1.07 28.59
N ASN A 18 3.11 -0.01 29.25
CA ASN A 18 4.33 -0.01 30.08
C ASN A 18 5.59 0.23 29.25
N THR A 19 5.68 -0.41 28.09
CA THR A 19 6.87 -0.35 27.22
C THR A 19 6.68 0.61 26.06
N LYS A 20 5.43 1.04 25.79
CA LYS A 20 5.02 1.83 24.62
C LYS A 20 5.31 1.10 23.30
N LEU A 21 5.27 -0.23 23.33
CA LEU A 21 5.52 -1.10 22.18
C LEU A 21 4.23 -1.76 21.67
N TYR A 22 4.28 -2.26 20.46
CA TYR A 22 3.21 -3.02 19.82
C TYR A 22 3.61 -4.49 19.71
N VAL A 23 2.82 -5.38 20.30
CA VAL A 23 3.09 -6.83 20.29
C VAL A 23 2.07 -7.54 19.42
N CYS A 24 2.54 -8.37 18.48
CA CYS A 24 1.66 -9.15 17.63
C CYS A 24 1.14 -10.38 18.37
N LYS A 25 -0.18 -10.54 18.42
CA LYS A 25 -0.82 -11.70 19.06
C LYS A 25 -0.65 -13.01 18.29
N ALA A 26 -0.28 -12.95 17.01
CA ALA A 26 -0.15 -14.13 16.14
C ALA A 26 1.30 -14.64 16.07
N CYS A 27 2.26 -13.77 15.76
CA CYS A 27 3.67 -14.17 15.60
C CYS A 27 4.57 -13.82 16.80
N GLY A 28 4.07 -13.05 17.79
CA GLY A 28 4.84 -12.66 18.98
C GLY A 28 5.89 -11.58 18.74
N ARG A 29 6.02 -11.07 17.51
CA ARG A 29 6.97 -9.98 17.21
C ARG A 29 6.55 -8.67 17.87
N VAL A 30 7.55 -7.91 18.28
CA VAL A 30 7.38 -6.61 18.93
C VAL A 30 7.84 -5.52 17.96
N TYR A 31 7.09 -4.42 17.92
CA TYR A 31 7.36 -3.29 17.04
C TYR A 31 7.31 -1.98 17.84
N GLU A 32 8.17 -1.05 17.46
CA GLU A 32 8.06 0.35 17.86
C GLU A 32 7.06 1.11 16.99
N PHE A 33 6.53 2.20 17.53
CA PHE A 33 5.58 3.03 16.79
C PHE A 33 6.19 3.62 15.51
N GLU A 34 7.45 4.05 15.58
CA GLU A 34 8.17 4.64 14.44
C GLU A 34 8.35 3.61 13.32
N GLU A 35 8.75 2.39 13.65
CA GLU A 35 8.91 1.29 12.69
C GLU A 35 7.57 0.97 11.97
N LEU A 36 6.47 0.88 12.72
CA LEU A 36 5.14 0.65 12.14
C LEU A 36 4.70 1.79 11.22
N LYS A 37 4.97 3.03 11.63
CA LYS A 37 4.64 4.22 10.84
C LYS A 37 5.43 4.23 9.53
N THR A 38 6.74 4.08 9.58
CA THR A 38 7.61 4.06 8.39
C THR A 38 7.23 2.93 7.44
N THR A 39 6.95 1.74 7.97
CA THR A 39 6.53 0.58 7.15
C THR A 39 5.20 0.86 6.45
N ARG A 40 4.23 1.42 7.17
CA ARG A 40 2.93 1.80 6.61
C ARG A 40 3.07 2.88 5.53
N GLU A 41 3.88 3.91 5.77
CA GLU A 41 4.13 4.98 4.81
C GLU A 41 4.76 4.45 3.52
N ARG A 42 5.75 3.55 3.65
CA ARG A 42 6.38 2.88 2.49
C ARG A 42 5.36 2.07 1.68
N PHE A 43 4.52 1.29 2.36
CA PHE A 43 3.50 0.48 1.70
C PHE A 43 2.46 1.36 0.99
N LEU A 44 1.97 2.41 1.64
CA LEU A 44 1.02 3.33 1.03
C LEU A 44 1.61 4.01 -0.21
N LYS A 45 2.87 4.44 -0.14
CA LYS A 45 3.56 5.07 -1.27
C LYS A 45 3.66 4.12 -2.46
N SER A 46 4.07 2.86 -2.26
CA SER A 46 4.22 1.91 -3.36
C SER A 46 2.88 1.58 -4.03
N VAL A 47 1.80 1.48 -3.25
CA VAL A 47 0.45 1.25 -3.78
C VAL A 47 -0.02 2.43 -4.62
N MET A 48 0.20 3.67 -4.15
CA MET A 48 -0.17 4.87 -4.89
C MET A 48 0.60 5.01 -6.22
N GLU A 49 1.90 4.78 -6.19
CA GLU A 49 2.76 4.79 -7.39
C GLU A 49 2.30 3.74 -8.41
N SER A 50 1.95 2.54 -7.94
CA SER A 50 1.42 1.46 -8.80
C SER A 50 0.07 1.83 -9.44
N ASP A 51 -0.84 2.45 -8.70
CA ASP A 51 -2.14 2.88 -9.23
C ASP A 51 -1.98 3.98 -10.30
N GLU A 52 -1.11 4.95 -10.05
CA GLU A 52 -0.83 6.03 -10.99
C GLU A 52 -0.24 5.49 -12.29
N GLU A 53 0.70 4.54 -12.21
CA GLU A 53 1.29 3.91 -13.38
C GLU A 53 0.24 3.14 -14.21
N LYS A 54 -0.64 2.39 -13.54
CA LYS A 54 -1.78 1.70 -14.18
C LYS A 54 -2.69 2.69 -14.90
N ARG A 55 -3.07 3.80 -14.24
CA ARG A 55 -3.91 4.84 -14.87
C ARG A 55 -3.22 5.49 -16.07
N LYS A 56 -1.90 5.71 -16.02
CA LYS A 56 -1.13 6.26 -17.16
C LYS A 56 -1.06 5.29 -18.34
N LYS A 57 -0.92 3.98 -18.08
CA LYS A 57 -0.96 2.95 -19.13
C LYS A 57 -2.33 2.92 -19.83
N GLN A 58 -3.41 2.86 -19.06
CA GLN A 58 -4.78 2.86 -19.58
C GLN A 58 -5.07 4.09 -20.46
N ARG A 59 -4.65 5.29 -20.03
CA ARG A 59 -4.77 6.51 -20.85
C ARG A 59 -4.05 6.40 -22.19
N ARG A 60 -2.84 5.85 -22.21
CA ARG A 60 -2.06 5.65 -23.44
C ARG A 60 -2.71 4.64 -24.37
N GLU A 61 -3.25 3.56 -23.82
CA GLU A 61 -3.96 2.53 -24.59
C GLU A 61 -5.23 3.10 -25.25
N VAL A 62 -6.02 3.89 -24.50
CA VAL A 62 -7.22 4.57 -25.04
C VAL A 62 -6.85 5.57 -26.15
N VAL A 63 -5.81 6.38 -25.94
CA VAL A 63 -5.34 7.34 -26.97
C VAL A 63 -4.85 6.59 -28.21
N LYS A 64 -4.07 5.52 -28.03
CA LYS A 64 -3.57 4.71 -29.14
C LYS A 64 -4.73 4.10 -29.94
N TRP A 65 -5.68 3.47 -29.27
CA TRP A 65 -6.88 2.91 -29.91
C TRP A 65 -7.65 3.97 -30.70
N TRP A 66 -7.81 5.17 -30.14
CA TRP A 66 -8.55 6.24 -30.80
C TRP A 66 -7.83 6.76 -32.05
N LEU A 67 -6.50 6.87 -32.00
CA LEU A 67 -5.68 7.26 -33.16
C LEU A 67 -5.76 6.22 -34.28
N ASP A 68 -5.62 4.93 -33.92
CA ASP A 68 -5.69 3.80 -34.85
C ASP A 68 -7.02 3.80 -35.62
N LYS A 69 -8.14 3.94 -34.90
CA LYS A 69 -9.48 4.05 -35.46
C LYS A 69 -9.67 5.26 -36.38
N LYS A 70 -8.97 6.37 -36.12
CA LYS A 70 -9.06 7.58 -36.95
C LYS A 70 -8.35 7.40 -38.29
N SER A 71 -7.21 6.70 -38.28
CA SER A 71 -6.41 6.42 -39.49
C SER A 71 -7.03 5.38 -40.43
N GLU A 72 -7.97 4.55 -39.98
CA GLU A 72 -8.70 3.59 -40.83
C GLU A 72 -9.88 4.22 -41.61
N GLY A 73 -10.24 5.47 -41.33
CA GLY A 73 -11.40 6.17 -41.90
C GLY A 73 -11.08 7.20 -42.97
N GLU A 74 -9.85 7.23 -43.50
CA GLU A 74 -9.37 8.19 -44.50
C GLU A 74 -8.93 7.50 -45.80
#